data_AF-A0A4Z0JFK9-F1
#
_entry.id   AF-A0A4Z0JFK9-F1
#
_cell.length_a   1.000
_cell.length_b   1.000
_cell.length_c   1.000
_cell.angle_alpha   90.00
_cell.angle_beta   90.00
_cell.angle_gamma   90.00
#
_symmetry.space_group_name_H-M   'P 1'
#
loop_
_entity.id
_entity.type
_entity.pdbx_description
1 polymer ?
#
loop_
_entity_poly.entity_id
_entity_poly.type
_entity_poly.pdbx_seq_one_letter_code
_entity_poly.pdbx_strand_id
1 'polypeptide(L)'
;PAKMLLKMLLFAYSRKVFAGRKISEMAEENLPMRWLMGNILTIPSYRTINRFRTGDHSKELIKRLFLTFRNRLNQLELIDDSALFIDGTKILANANKYTFVWKKSVEKAEPKLDAKTDALYDEVIQNSVDIEISKETSRSLNSTELAEISTHIDTKISELDETIKTEKVAVGGSKNKRLRRKLKHYNHLLKNDLIPRKKKYEDANGIFG
;
A
#
# COMPACT_ATOMS: atom_id res chain seq x y z
N PRO A 1 35.41 -17.17 12.93
CA PRO A 1 34.91 -15.77 13.02
C PRO A 1 33.38 -15.62 13.05
N ALA A 2 32.64 -16.02 12.00
CA ALA A 2 31.18 -15.81 11.92
C ALA A 2 30.38 -16.57 13.01
N LYS A 3 30.75 -17.83 13.28
CA LYS A 3 30.14 -18.65 14.34
C LYS A 3 30.27 -18.03 15.74
N MET A 4 31.38 -17.34 16.00
CA MET A 4 31.63 -16.63 17.26
C MET A 4 30.69 -15.43 17.40
N LEU A 5 30.64 -14.56 16.39
CA LEU A 5 29.77 -13.37 16.39
C LEU A 5 28.29 -13.74 16.54
N LEU A 6 27.88 -14.85 15.92
CA LEU A 6 26.52 -15.37 16.04
C LEU A 6 26.19 -15.81 17.48
N LYS A 7 27.09 -16.57 18.13
CA LYS A 7 26.95 -16.95 19.55
C LYS A 7 26.85 -15.73 20.45
N MET A 8 27.69 -14.72 20.21
CA MET A 8 27.65 -13.46 20.98
C MET A 8 26.30 -12.76 20.85
N LEU A 9 25.76 -12.65 19.62
CA LEU A 9 24.46 -12.01 19.39
C LEU A 9 23.31 -12.78 20.06
N LEU A 10 23.30 -14.11 19.94
CA LEU A 10 22.26 -14.94 20.57
C LEU A 10 22.28 -14.80 22.10
N PHE A 11 23.46 -14.85 22.72
CA PHE A 11 23.61 -14.69 24.16
C PHE A 11 23.28 -13.27 24.64
N ALA A 12 23.68 -12.25 23.88
CA ALA A 12 23.36 -10.86 24.20
C ALA A 12 21.86 -10.60 24.17
N TYR A 13 21.18 -11.11 23.14
CA TYR A 13 19.74 -10.88 22.96
C TYR A 13 18.91 -11.63 24.00
N SER A 14 19.32 -12.82 24.43
CA SER A 14 18.66 -13.51 25.54
C SER A 14 18.77 -12.75 26.87
N ARG A 15 19.80 -11.90 27.02
CA ARG A 15 19.99 -11.00 28.17
C ARG A 15 19.45 -9.59 27.96
N LYS A 16 18.64 -9.35 26.92
CA LYS A 16 18.09 -8.03 26.55
C LYS A 16 19.16 -6.97 26.20
N VAL A 17 20.36 -7.37 25.79
CA VAL A 17 21.45 -6.48 25.39
C VAL A 17 21.51 -6.37 23.87
N PHE A 18 20.99 -5.27 23.31
CA PHE A 18 20.90 -5.08 21.84
C PHE A 18 21.92 -4.10 21.27
N ALA A 19 22.47 -3.21 22.09
CA ALA A 19 23.39 -2.17 21.63
C ALA A 19 24.78 -2.76 21.37
N GLY A 20 25.33 -2.61 20.16
CA GLY A 20 26.61 -3.22 19.79
C GLY A 20 27.78 -2.86 20.72
N ARG A 21 27.78 -1.64 21.28
CA ARG A 21 28.78 -1.23 22.30
C ARG A 21 28.64 -2.04 23.59
N LYS A 22 27.42 -2.16 24.11
CA LYS A 22 27.12 -3.00 25.29
C LYS A 22 27.43 -4.47 25.07
N ILE A 23 27.29 -4.97 23.83
CA ILE A 23 27.67 -6.35 23.49
C ILE A 23 29.21 -6.52 23.55
N SER A 24 29.96 -5.53 23.08
CA SER A 24 31.43 -5.51 23.18
C SER A 24 31.89 -5.46 24.64
N GLU A 25 31.30 -4.56 25.44
CA GLU A 25 31.55 -4.42 26.88
C GLU A 25 31.20 -5.71 27.64
N MET A 26 30.05 -6.32 27.35
CA MET A 26 29.68 -7.62 27.92
C MET A 26 30.68 -8.72 27.54
N ALA A 27 31.33 -8.64 26.38
CA ALA A 27 32.37 -9.60 25.99
C ALA A 27 33.69 -9.41 26.77
N GLU A 28 33.93 -8.22 27.32
CA GLU A 28 35.05 -7.92 28.21
C GLU A 28 34.75 -8.39 29.64
N GLU A 29 33.58 -8.04 30.16
CA GLU A 29 33.24 -8.19 31.56
C GLU A 29 32.70 -9.59 31.89
N ASN A 30 31.85 -10.14 31.03
CA ASN A 30 31.06 -11.33 31.35
C ASN A 30 31.84 -12.62 31.05
N LEU A 31 32.13 -13.41 32.09
CA LEU A 31 32.84 -14.68 31.95
C LEU A 31 32.12 -15.70 31.05
N PRO A 32 30.80 -15.93 31.18
CA PRO A 32 30.04 -16.74 30.23
C PRO A 32 30.19 -16.30 28.77
N MET A 33 30.16 -15.00 28.48
CA MET A 33 30.36 -14.50 27.11
C MET A 33 31.76 -14.83 26.60
N ARG A 34 32.80 -14.62 27.41
CA ARG A 34 34.18 -14.98 27.07
C ARG A 34 34.34 -16.47 26.79
N TRP A 35 33.72 -17.32 27.61
CA TRP A 35 33.71 -18.75 27.39
C TRP A 35 32.99 -19.13 26.07
N LEU A 36 31.85 -18.51 25.77
CA LEU A 36 31.11 -18.70 24.51
C LEU A 36 31.92 -18.31 23.27
N MET A 37 32.77 -17.29 23.38
CA MET A 37 33.72 -16.88 22.35
C MET A 37 34.89 -17.86 22.17
N GLY A 38 35.09 -18.81 23.09
CA GLY A 38 36.20 -19.75 23.08
C GLY A 38 37.45 -19.22 23.79
N ASN A 39 37.29 -18.36 24.81
CA ASN A 39 38.38 -17.75 25.58
C ASN A 39 39.38 -16.96 24.72
N ILE A 40 38.91 -16.38 23.62
CA ILE A 40 39.71 -15.51 22.77
C ILE A 40 39.93 -14.18 23.51
N LEU A 41 41.21 -13.79 23.67
CA LEU A 41 41.58 -12.52 24.30
C LEU A 41 41.24 -11.30 23.43
N THR A 42 41.15 -11.47 22.12
CA THR A 42 40.82 -10.39 21.17
C THR A 42 39.32 -10.23 21.01
N ILE A 43 38.80 -9.14 21.58
CA ILE A 43 37.37 -8.87 21.60
C ILE A 43 36.98 -8.09 20.34
N PRO A 44 35.96 -8.53 19.59
CA PRO A 44 35.56 -7.86 18.38
C PRO A 44 34.96 -6.49 18.71
N SER A 45 35.44 -5.45 18.01
CA SER A 45 34.90 -4.11 18.15
C SER A 45 33.39 -4.06 17.87
N TYR A 46 32.70 -3.09 18.48
CA TYR A 46 31.27 -2.86 18.21
C TYR A 46 30.96 -2.65 16.72
N ARG A 47 31.91 -2.12 15.93
CA ARG A 47 31.76 -1.95 14.47
C ARG A 47 31.71 -3.30 13.76
N THR A 48 32.57 -4.23 14.17
CA THR A 48 32.59 -5.61 13.64
C THR A 48 31.28 -6.33 13.93
N ILE A 49 30.79 -6.22 15.18
CA ILE A 49 29.51 -6.81 15.61
C ILE A 49 28.35 -6.21 14.79
N ASN A 50 28.30 -4.89 14.66
CA ASN A 50 27.24 -4.21 13.92
C ASN A 50 27.28 -4.54 12.43
N ARG A 51 28.47 -4.56 11.80
CA ARG A 51 28.62 -4.92 10.38
C ARG A 51 28.14 -6.34 10.12
N PHE A 52 28.46 -7.27 11.01
CA PHE A 52 27.96 -8.65 10.92
C PHE A 52 26.43 -8.70 11.03
N ARG A 53 25.85 -7.94 11.97
CA ARG A 53 24.39 -7.88 12.18
C ARG A 53 23.62 -7.25 11.02
N THR A 54 24.16 -6.22 10.37
CA THR A 54 23.47 -5.46 9.32
C THR A 54 23.61 -6.08 7.93
N GLY A 55 24.51 -7.04 7.74
CA GLY A 55 24.64 -7.74 6.45
C GLY A 55 23.37 -8.53 6.11
N ASP A 56 22.92 -8.46 4.86
CA ASP A 56 21.63 -9.01 4.43
C ASP A 56 21.48 -10.51 4.74
N HIS A 57 22.50 -11.30 4.42
CA HIS A 57 22.52 -12.74 4.70
C HIS A 57 22.50 -13.05 6.20
N SER A 58 23.31 -12.32 6.98
CA SER A 58 23.39 -12.50 8.43
C SER A 58 22.10 -12.13 9.13
N LYS A 59 21.41 -11.08 8.66
CA LYS A 59 20.15 -10.61 9.26
C LYS A 59 19.07 -11.69 9.21
N GLU A 60 18.90 -12.31 8.04
CA GLU A 60 17.94 -13.41 7.87
C GLU A 60 18.35 -14.64 8.68
N LEU A 61 19.66 -14.97 8.70
CA LEU A 61 20.20 -16.06 9.49
C LEU A 61 19.96 -15.87 11.00
N ILE A 62 20.24 -14.68 11.53
CA ILE A 62 20.04 -14.35 12.95
C ILE A 62 18.56 -14.49 13.32
N LYS A 63 17.64 -14.01 12.47
CA LYS A 63 16.20 -14.14 12.68
C LYS A 63 15.78 -15.61 12.77
N ARG A 64 16.18 -16.43 11.79
CA ARG A 64 15.86 -17.87 11.77
C ARG A 64 16.43 -18.59 13.00
N LEU A 65 17.68 -18.33 13.34
CA LEU A 65 18.33 -18.97 14.48
C LEU A 65 17.71 -18.58 15.81
N PHE A 66 17.28 -17.33 15.97
CA PHE A 66 16.58 -16.92 17.19
C PHE A 66 15.26 -17.67 17.35
N LEU A 67 14.49 -17.85 16.26
CA LEU A 67 13.27 -18.65 16.27
C LEU A 67 13.56 -20.12 16.61
N THR A 68 14.55 -20.73 15.95
CA THR A 68 14.95 -22.12 16.24
C THR A 68 15.42 -22.28 17.67
N PHE A 69 16.20 -21.34 18.19
CA PHE A 69 16.69 -21.34 19.57
C PHE A 69 15.54 -21.26 20.56
N ARG A 70 14.60 -20.31 20.38
CA ARG A 70 13.40 -20.20 21.21
C ARG A 70 12.56 -21.47 21.17
N ASN A 71 12.29 -22.00 19.97
CA ASN A 71 11.52 -23.23 19.81
C ASN A 71 12.18 -24.40 20.53
N ARG A 72 13.52 -24.47 20.52
CA ARG A 72 14.25 -25.51 21.24
C ARG A 72 14.14 -25.35 22.76
N LEU A 73 14.17 -24.11 23.26
CA LEU A 73 13.96 -23.84 24.69
C LEU A 73 12.53 -24.22 25.12
N ASN A 74 11.51 -23.93 24.30
CA ASN A 74 10.13 -24.36 24.53
C ASN A 74 10.02 -25.89 24.60
N GLN A 75 10.62 -26.61 23.64
CA GLN A 75 10.61 -28.08 23.61
C GLN A 75 11.29 -28.73 24.82
N LEU A 76 12.26 -28.04 25.42
CA LEU A 76 12.97 -28.49 26.61
C LEU A 76 12.30 -28.02 27.91
N GLU A 77 11.13 -27.38 27.81
CA GLU A 77 10.37 -26.84 28.95
C GLU A 77 11.19 -25.86 29.82
N LEU A 78 12.17 -25.17 29.21
CA LEU A 78 13.04 -24.20 29.89
C LEU A 78 12.45 -22.79 29.92
N ILE A 79 11.41 -22.54 29.13
CA ILE A 79 10.68 -21.27 29.07
C ILE A 79 9.19 -21.58 29.00
N ASP A 80 8.39 -20.74 29.66
CA ASP A 80 6.93 -20.81 29.62
C ASP A 80 6.40 -19.73 28.66
N ASP A 81 5.52 -20.14 27.76
CA ASP A 81 4.89 -19.30 26.75
C ASP A 81 3.48 -18.81 27.19
N SER A 82 3.06 -19.11 28.43
CA SER A 82 1.75 -18.71 28.96
C SER A 82 1.55 -17.19 29.09
N ALA A 83 2.65 -16.42 29.24
CA ALA A 83 2.60 -14.98 29.44
C ALA A 83 3.60 -14.23 28.55
N LEU A 84 3.10 -13.24 27.81
CA LEU A 84 3.90 -12.37 26.95
C LEU A 84 4.19 -11.04 27.66
N PHE A 85 5.46 -10.81 28.03
CA PHE A 85 5.90 -9.55 28.62
C PHE A 85 6.53 -8.66 27.54
N ILE A 86 5.81 -7.64 27.10
CA ILE A 86 6.30 -6.62 26.16
C ILE A 86 6.80 -5.42 26.98
N ASP A 87 8.10 -5.39 27.25
CA ASP A 87 8.75 -4.26 27.93
C ASP A 87 9.14 -3.16 26.93
N GLY A 88 8.97 -1.89 27.30
CA GLY A 88 9.46 -0.66 26.64
C GLY A 88 9.23 -0.46 25.14
N THR A 89 8.56 -1.38 24.45
CA THR A 89 8.49 -1.38 22.98
C THR A 89 7.36 -0.46 22.52
N LYS A 90 7.73 0.75 22.12
CA LYS A 90 6.82 1.68 21.46
C LYS A 90 6.51 1.17 20.06
N ILE A 91 5.39 0.48 19.91
CA ILE A 91 4.80 0.21 18.59
C ILE A 91 4.18 1.52 18.14
N LEU A 92 4.87 2.24 17.25
CA LEU A 92 4.29 3.42 16.61
C LEU A 92 3.18 2.94 15.68
N ALA A 93 1.93 3.31 15.99
CA ALA A 93 0.87 3.19 15.01
C ALA A 93 1.26 4.01 13.77
N ASN A 94 1.15 3.44 12.58
CA ASN A 94 1.21 4.22 11.33
C ASN A 94 -0.10 5.00 11.18
N ALA A 95 -0.38 5.89 12.14
CA ALA A 95 -1.52 6.77 12.17
C ALA A 95 -1.13 8.08 11.49
N ASN A 96 -1.07 8.06 10.15
CA ASN A 96 -0.94 9.31 9.41
C ASN A 96 -2.14 10.21 9.77
N LYS A 97 -1.88 11.47 10.11
CA LYS A 97 -2.89 12.47 10.51
C LYS A 97 -3.99 12.69 9.45
N TYR A 98 -3.81 12.19 8.22
CA TYR A 98 -4.73 12.38 7.11
C TYR A 98 -5.36 11.09 6.56
N THR A 99 -5.34 9.97 7.30
CA THR A 99 -5.98 8.72 6.85
C THR A 99 -7.43 8.56 7.26
N PHE A 100 -7.99 9.43 8.12
CA PHE A 100 -9.40 9.35 8.49
C PHE A 100 -10.29 10.15 7.54
N VAL A 101 -11.41 9.55 7.13
CA VAL A 101 -12.45 10.18 6.33
C VAL A 101 -13.68 10.39 7.21
N TRP A 102 -14.20 11.61 7.28
CA TRP A 102 -15.39 11.92 8.06
C TRP A 102 -16.66 11.54 7.26
N LYS A 103 -17.52 10.70 7.86
CA LYS A 103 -18.82 10.30 7.27
C LYS A 103 -19.64 11.51 6.79
N LYS A 104 -19.80 12.51 7.65
CA LYS A 104 -20.51 13.77 7.32
C LYS A 104 -19.94 14.52 6.11
N SER A 105 -18.62 14.39 5.86
CA SER A 105 -18.00 15.01 4.68
C SER A 105 -18.36 14.26 3.41
N VAL A 106 -18.48 12.93 3.47
CA VAL A 106 -18.90 12.09 2.33
C VAL A 106 -20.37 12.31 2.04
N GLU A 107 -21.24 12.24 3.05
CA GLU A 107 -22.70 12.47 2.94
C GLU A 107 -23.04 13.82 2.28
N LYS A 108 -22.21 14.86 2.50
CA LYS A 108 -22.41 16.18 1.89
C LYS A 108 -21.85 16.30 0.47
N ALA A 109 -20.77 15.57 0.17
CA ALA A 109 -20.02 15.74 -1.08
C ALA A 109 -20.45 14.76 -2.17
N GLU A 110 -20.82 13.53 -1.80
CA GLU A 110 -21.24 12.49 -2.74
C GLU A 110 -22.47 12.89 -3.56
N PRO A 111 -23.56 13.45 -2.99
CA PRO A 111 -24.72 13.86 -3.80
C PRO A 111 -24.39 14.92 -4.86
N LYS A 112 -23.36 15.75 -4.61
CA LYS A 112 -22.89 16.73 -5.59
C LYS A 112 -22.09 16.09 -6.72
N LEU A 113 -21.40 14.99 -6.44
CA LEU A 113 -20.74 14.20 -7.47
C LEU A 113 -21.79 13.49 -8.33
N ASP A 114 -22.81 12.93 -7.69
CA ASP A 114 -23.88 12.19 -8.36
C ASP A 114 -24.67 13.09 -9.31
N ALA A 115 -25.01 14.30 -8.89
CA ALA A 115 -25.62 15.30 -9.77
C ALA A 115 -24.75 15.66 -10.98
N LYS A 116 -23.41 15.66 -10.84
CA LYS A 116 -22.49 15.90 -11.95
C LYS A 116 -22.40 14.71 -12.89
N THR A 117 -22.42 13.49 -12.36
CA THR A 117 -22.41 12.28 -13.18
C THR A 117 -23.71 12.13 -13.96
N ASP A 118 -24.84 12.48 -13.35
CA ASP A 118 -26.15 12.50 -14.02
C ASP A 118 -26.18 13.51 -15.17
N ALA A 119 -25.74 14.74 -14.94
CA ALA A 119 -25.66 15.76 -15.99
C ALA A 119 -24.73 15.32 -17.15
N LEU A 120 -23.60 14.70 -16.83
CA LEU A 120 -22.68 14.18 -17.86
C LEU A 120 -23.33 13.04 -18.65
N TYR A 121 -24.03 12.13 -17.98
CA TYR A 121 -24.73 11.02 -18.63
C TYR A 121 -25.78 11.53 -19.63
N ASP A 122 -26.58 12.52 -19.25
CA ASP A 122 -27.54 13.16 -20.14
C ASP A 122 -26.86 13.81 -21.36
N GLU A 123 -25.73 14.50 -21.14
CA GLU A 123 -24.93 15.08 -22.24
C GLU A 123 -24.37 13.99 -23.17
N VAL A 124 -23.95 12.84 -22.64
CA VAL A 124 -23.41 11.73 -23.45
C VAL A 124 -24.50 11.08 -24.30
N ILE A 125 -25.70 10.86 -23.74
CA ILE A 125 -26.87 10.38 -24.49
C ILE A 125 -27.26 11.36 -25.60
N GLN A 126 -27.32 12.66 -25.30
CA GLN A 126 -27.64 13.69 -26.30
C GLN A 126 -26.65 13.73 -27.47
N ASN A 127 -25.40 13.32 -27.24
CA ASN A 127 -24.36 13.23 -28.26
C ASN A 127 -24.36 11.87 -29.01
N SER A 128 -25.43 11.09 -28.90
CA SER A 128 -25.68 9.83 -29.63
C SER A 128 -24.60 8.76 -29.38
N VAL A 129 -24.17 8.63 -28.12
CA VAL A 129 -23.45 7.44 -27.68
C VAL A 129 -24.52 6.46 -27.19
N ASP A 130 -24.75 5.38 -27.92
CA ASP A 130 -25.71 4.34 -27.54
C ASP A 130 -25.18 3.61 -26.29
N ILE A 131 -25.72 3.98 -25.14
CA ILE A 131 -25.36 3.40 -23.85
C ILE A 131 -26.64 2.80 -23.26
N GLU A 132 -26.82 1.50 -23.43
CA GLU A 132 -27.84 0.72 -22.71
C GLU A 132 -27.34 0.43 -21.30
N ILE A 133 -27.36 1.46 -20.44
CA ILE A 133 -27.23 1.26 -18.99
C ILE A 133 -28.62 1.39 -18.41
N SER A 134 -29.07 0.32 -17.76
CA SER A 134 -30.36 0.30 -17.09
C SER A 134 -30.30 1.22 -15.87
N LYS A 135 -30.69 2.49 -16.04
CA LYS A 135 -30.97 3.39 -14.92
C LYS A 135 -32.32 2.97 -14.30
N GLU A 136 -32.37 1.76 -13.74
CA GLU A 136 -33.55 1.30 -13.02
C GLU A 136 -33.74 2.20 -11.80
N THR A 137 -34.75 3.08 -11.90
CA THR A 137 -35.39 3.81 -10.81
C THR A 137 -34.45 4.52 -9.82
N SER A 138 -34.19 5.81 -10.06
CA SER A 138 -33.73 6.78 -9.04
C SER A 138 -32.35 6.55 -8.39
N ARG A 139 -31.62 5.50 -8.80
CA ARG A 139 -30.29 5.19 -8.24
C ARG A 139 -29.19 5.99 -8.92
N SER A 140 -28.20 6.46 -8.13
CA SER A 140 -26.94 7.02 -8.63
C SER A 140 -26.13 5.95 -9.36
N LEU A 141 -25.45 6.35 -10.43
CA LEU A 141 -24.51 5.49 -11.14
C LEU A 141 -23.35 5.06 -10.22
N ASN A 142 -23.00 3.77 -10.24
CA ASN A 142 -21.85 3.24 -9.50
C ASN A 142 -20.53 3.47 -10.29
N SER A 143 -19.39 3.28 -9.63
CA SER A 143 -18.07 3.46 -10.26
C SER A 143 -17.82 2.53 -11.45
N THR A 144 -18.40 1.33 -11.44
CA THR A 144 -18.33 0.35 -12.54
C THR A 144 -19.12 0.81 -13.77
N GLU A 145 -20.35 1.29 -13.57
CA GLU A 145 -21.21 1.81 -14.63
C GLU A 145 -20.58 3.06 -15.28
N LEU A 146 -19.95 3.93 -14.48
CA LEU A 146 -19.17 5.07 -15.00
C LEU A 146 -17.96 4.62 -15.83
N ALA A 147 -17.33 3.50 -15.48
CA ALA A 147 -16.24 2.93 -16.26
C ALA A 147 -16.74 2.34 -17.59
N GLU A 148 -17.93 1.72 -17.61
CA GLU A 148 -18.58 1.24 -18.84
C GLU A 148 -18.90 2.41 -19.78
N ILE A 149 -19.47 3.50 -19.25
CA ILE A 149 -19.69 4.75 -20.02
C ILE A 149 -18.37 5.24 -20.63
N SER A 150 -17.28 5.24 -19.86
CA SER A 150 -15.95 5.63 -20.35
C SER A 150 -15.49 4.75 -21.51
N THR A 151 -15.73 3.43 -21.45
CA THR A 151 -15.41 2.51 -22.56
C THR A 151 -16.26 2.75 -23.81
N HIS A 152 -17.56 3.02 -23.67
CA HIS A 152 -18.44 3.37 -24.79
C HIS A 152 -18.05 4.69 -25.45
N ILE A 153 -17.60 5.67 -24.65
CA ILE A 153 -17.07 6.92 -25.21
C ILE A 153 -15.77 6.66 -25.98
N ASP A 154 -14.89 5.78 -25.50
CA ASP A 154 -13.66 5.42 -26.22
C ASP A 154 -13.95 4.72 -27.55
N THR A 155 -14.89 3.76 -27.59
CA THR A 155 -15.28 3.12 -28.86
C THR A 155 -15.84 4.15 -29.84
N LYS A 156 -16.69 5.07 -29.36
CA LYS A 156 -17.24 6.13 -30.21
C LYS A 156 -16.17 7.09 -30.73
N ILE A 157 -15.17 7.41 -29.91
CA ILE A 157 -14.02 8.22 -30.34
C ILE A 157 -13.24 7.49 -31.44
N SER A 158 -13.02 6.18 -31.31
CA SER A 158 -12.35 5.38 -32.34
C SER A 158 -13.13 5.34 -33.66
N GLU A 159 -14.44 5.16 -33.63
CA GLU A 159 -15.30 5.26 -34.83
C GLU A 159 -15.19 6.65 -35.49
N LEU A 160 -15.23 7.72 -34.69
CA LEU A 160 -15.06 9.07 -35.19
C LEU A 160 -13.67 9.28 -35.79
N ASP A 161 -12.62 8.69 -35.23
CA ASP A 161 -11.28 8.79 -35.78
C ASP A 161 -11.17 8.12 -37.16
N GLU A 162 -11.82 6.97 -37.39
CA GLU A 162 -11.87 6.34 -38.71
C GLU A 162 -12.68 7.15 -39.73
N THR A 163 -13.85 7.68 -39.35
CA THR A 163 -14.66 8.53 -40.24
C THR A 163 -13.95 9.83 -40.60
N ILE A 164 -13.17 10.41 -39.68
CA ILE A 164 -12.41 11.64 -39.92
C ILE A 164 -11.26 11.41 -40.92
N LYS A 165 -10.69 10.20 -41.02
CA LYS A 165 -9.64 9.89 -42.01
C LYS A 165 -10.17 9.96 -43.44
N THR A 166 -11.42 9.56 -43.67
CA THR A 166 -12.05 9.52 -44.99
C THR A 166 -12.83 10.78 -45.33
N GLU A 167 -13.07 11.66 -44.36
CA GLU A 167 -13.81 12.92 -44.52
C GLU A 167 -13.03 13.96 -45.35
N LYS A 168 -13.66 14.51 -46.40
CA LYS A 168 -13.11 15.67 -47.13
C LYS A 168 -13.24 16.94 -46.28
N VAL A 169 -12.19 17.76 -46.25
CA VAL A 169 -12.16 18.99 -45.45
C VAL A 169 -13.17 20.01 -45.97
N ALA A 170 -14.25 20.23 -45.23
CA ALA A 170 -15.26 21.24 -45.54
C ALA A 170 -14.89 22.62 -44.99
N VAL A 171 -15.21 23.68 -45.74
CA VAL A 171 -15.07 25.09 -45.31
C VAL A 171 -16.01 25.33 -44.12
N GLY A 172 -15.44 25.70 -42.96
CA GLY A 172 -16.17 25.79 -41.68
C GLY A 172 -15.80 24.70 -40.65
N GLY A 173 -15.01 23.69 -41.04
CA GLY A 173 -14.47 22.67 -40.15
C GLY A 173 -15.42 21.49 -39.88
N SER A 174 -14.84 20.30 -39.68
CA SER A 174 -15.58 19.04 -39.51
C SER A 174 -16.42 18.99 -38.23
N LYS A 175 -17.71 18.65 -38.37
CA LYS A 175 -18.62 18.41 -37.23
C LYS A 175 -18.12 17.23 -36.37
N ASN A 176 -17.59 16.18 -37.01
CA ASN A 176 -17.04 15.00 -36.35
C ASN A 176 -15.82 15.35 -35.50
N LYS A 177 -14.94 16.24 -35.97
CA LYS A 177 -13.81 16.75 -35.16
C LYS A 177 -14.26 17.50 -33.91
N ARG A 178 -15.38 18.25 -33.97
CA ARG A 178 -15.94 18.95 -32.80
C ARG A 178 -16.54 17.97 -31.80
N LEU A 179 -17.33 17.01 -32.28
CA LEU A 179 -17.91 15.95 -31.45
C LEU A 179 -16.82 15.14 -30.75
N ARG A 180 -15.79 14.69 -31.49
CA ARG A 180 -14.64 13.96 -30.93
C ARG A 180 -13.94 14.74 -29.81
N ARG A 181 -13.76 16.06 -29.96
CA ARG A 181 -13.14 16.89 -28.91
C ARG A 181 -14.00 16.92 -27.64
N LYS A 182 -15.33 17.04 -27.77
CA LYS A 182 -16.26 16.96 -26.63
C LYS A 182 -16.19 15.60 -25.95
N LEU A 183 -16.28 14.51 -26.70
CA LEU A 183 -16.17 13.16 -26.16
C LEU A 183 -14.84 12.89 -25.45
N LYS A 184 -13.71 13.37 -26.01
CA LYS A 184 -12.40 13.29 -25.34
C LYS A 184 -12.37 14.06 -24.01
N HIS A 185 -13.03 15.21 -23.95
CA HIS A 185 -13.14 15.98 -22.71
C HIS A 185 -13.96 15.23 -21.65
N TYR A 186 -15.12 14.68 -22.02
CA TYR A 186 -15.93 13.87 -21.10
C TYR A 186 -15.19 12.63 -20.62
N ASN A 187 -14.49 11.93 -21.51
CA ASN A 187 -13.74 10.75 -21.13
C ASN A 187 -12.57 11.08 -20.18
N HIS A 188 -11.90 12.21 -20.40
CA HIS A 188 -10.87 12.70 -19.49
C HIS A 188 -11.45 12.99 -18.09
N LEU A 189 -12.63 13.63 -18.03
CA LEU A 189 -13.30 13.94 -16.77
C LEU A 189 -13.73 12.66 -16.02
N LEU A 190 -14.27 11.68 -16.73
CA LEU A 190 -14.63 10.38 -16.16
C LEU A 190 -13.43 9.66 -15.56
N LYS A 191 -12.34 9.51 -16.33
CA LYS A 191 -11.15 8.77 -15.91
C LYS A 191 -10.39 9.43 -14.76
N ASN A 192 -10.29 10.76 -14.76
CA ASN A 192 -9.41 11.47 -13.81
C ASN A 192 -10.11 12.06 -12.59
N ASP A 193 -11.40 12.35 -12.65
CA ASP A 193 -12.15 12.97 -11.53
C ASP A 193 -13.28 12.06 -11.04
N LEU A 194 -14.23 11.71 -11.90
CA LEU A 194 -15.51 11.11 -11.47
C LEU A 194 -15.35 9.67 -10.99
N ILE A 195 -14.75 8.78 -11.79
CA ILE A 195 -14.58 7.36 -11.44
C ILE A 195 -13.72 7.19 -10.16
N PRO A 196 -12.53 7.82 -10.03
CA PRO A 196 -11.70 7.64 -8.83
C PRO A 196 -12.39 8.14 -7.56
N ARG A 197 -13.16 9.23 -7.66
CA ARG A 197 -13.87 9.79 -6.50
C ARG A 197 -15.09 8.98 -6.12
N LYS A 198 -15.85 8.47 -7.09
CA LYS A 198 -17.01 7.61 -6.81
C LYS A 198 -16.56 6.34 -6.12
N LYS A 199 -15.49 5.70 -6.61
CA LYS A 199 -14.86 4.55 -5.95
C LYS A 199 -14.44 4.86 -4.50
N LYS A 200 -13.83 6.02 -4.27
CA LYS A 200 -13.43 6.44 -2.92
C LYS A 200 -14.63 6.62 -1.98
N TYR A 201 -15.77 7.09 -2.48
CA TYR A 201 -16.99 7.21 -1.67
C TYR A 201 -17.65 5.85 -1.42
N GLU A 202 -17.67 4.94 -2.40
CA GLU A 202 -18.13 3.56 -2.23
C GLU A 202 -17.30 2.82 -1.17
N ASP A 203 -15.97 2.91 -1.24
CA ASP A 203 -15.05 2.33 -0.25
C ASP A 203 -15.31 2.90 1.15
N ALA A 204 -15.53 4.22 1.26
CA ALA A 204 -15.81 4.88 2.53
C ALA A 204 -17.17 4.44 3.10
N ASN A 205 -18.21 4.38 2.27
CA ASN A 205 -19.55 3.95 2.66
C ASN A 205 -19.57 2.48 3.12
N GLY A 206 -18.76 1.60 2.51
CA GLY A 206 -18.59 0.22 2.96
C GLY A 206 -17.96 0.09 4.35
N ILE A 207 -17.21 1.10 4.80
CA ILE A 207 -16.59 1.15 6.15
C ILE A 207 -17.54 1.77 7.18
N PHE A 208 -18.48 2.63 6.76
CA PHE A 208 -19.24 3.50 7.66
C PHE A 208 -20.33 2.84 8.51
N GLY A 209 -20.50 1.52 8.42
CA GLY A 209 -21.48 0.76 9.23
C GLY A 209 -22.91 1.00 8.77
#